data_AF-A0ABD1LJ49-F1
#
_entry.id   AF-A0ABD1LJ49-F1
#
_cell.length_a   1.000
_cell.length_b   1.000
_cell.length_c   1.000
_cell.angle_alpha   90.00
_cell.angle_beta   90.00
_cell.angle_gamma   90.00
#
_symmetry.space_group_name_H-M   'P 1'
#
loop_
_entity.id
_entity.type
_entity.pdbx_description
1 polymer ?
#
loop_
_entity_poly.entity_id
_entity_poly.type
_entity_poly.pdbx_seq_one_letter_code
_entity_poly.pdbx_strand_id
1 'polypeptide(L)'
;MVLVAGALLGRMNFHAWILFVPLWLTFSYTICAFSIWSPRGWLFKIGLIDYSVALSSTFLRGSLVSSRHIACVITIMHVGPRAMKDRERFLPNNIVLMLAWAGLVWIGWSGFNGGDPYTASVDASLVVLNTHVCTTMSLITWLFLDILFFGKPSVIGATQGMITGLVCITPTADTILGGQDSQHYIGLAYGIFMGRPKEGFRQMGVQLLGIAFVLVLNVSITCTVCRLVNVIVPLRLHEDELQVGDDAVHGEVAYALWSDGEKLETTTANEPFSFTFQKNHEWPTVELKSSSEIQLE
;
A
#
# COMPACT_ATOMS: atom_id res chain seq x y z
N MET A 1 -7.13 -3.14 -5.55
CA MET A 1 -6.65 -2.14 -6.53
C MET A 1 -6.02 -0.90 -5.91
N VAL A 2 -6.40 -0.46 -4.70
CA VAL A 2 -5.86 0.75 -4.03
C VAL A 2 -4.33 0.87 -4.04
N LEU A 3 -3.55 -0.22 -3.86
CA LEU A 3 -2.08 -0.17 -3.96
C LEU A 3 -1.56 0.25 -5.35
N VAL A 4 -2.22 -0.18 -6.42
CA VAL A 4 -1.91 0.24 -7.80
C VAL A 4 -2.42 1.66 -8.05
N ALA A 5 -3.57 2.02 -7.45
CA ALA A 5 -4.10 3.39 -7.51
C ALA A 5 -3.08 4.39 -6.96
N GLY A 6 -2.58 4.18 -5.73
CA GLY A 6 -1.62 5.07 -5.07
C GLY A 6 -0.32 5.30 -5.87
N ALA A 7 0.08 4.32 -6.68
CA ALA A 7 1.20 4.45 -7.60
C ALA A 7 0.91 5.33 -8.83
N LEU A 8 -0.35 5.37 -9.27
CA LEU A 8 -0.82 6.03 -10.50
C LEU A 8 -1.57 7.34 -10.26
N LEU A 9 -1.86 7.68 -9.00
CA LEU A 9 -2.42 8.97 -8.57
C LEU A 9 -1.66 10.16 -9.17
N GLY A 10 -2.42 11.18 -9.56
CA GLY A 10 -1.91 12.43 -10.14
C GLY A 10 -1.27 12.26 -11.52
N ARG A 11 -1.60 11.21 -12.29
CA ARG A 11 -1.11 11.06 -13.69
C ARG A 11 -1.90 10.15 -14.61
N MET A 12 -2.57 9.12 -14.10
CA MET A 12 -3.40 8.24 -14.93
C MET A 12 -4.78 8.86 -15.20
N ASN A 13 -5.30 8.75 -16.42
CA ASN A 13 -6.64 9.22 -16.74
C ASN A 13 -7.71 8.41 -15.95
N PHE A 14 -8.68 9.10 -15.34
CA PHE A 14 -9.69 8.45 -14.51
C PHE A 14 -10.58 7.47 -15.29
N HIS A 15 -10.91 7.77 -16.55
CA HIS A 15 -11.66 6.86 -17.43
C HIS A 15 -10.82 5.61 -17.77
N ALA A 16 -9.52 5.79 -18.01
CA ALA A 16 -8.60 4.67 -18.20
C ALA A 16 -8.48 3.81 -16.93
N TRP A 17 -8.52 4.41 -15.75
CA TRP A 17 -8.53 3.69 -14.46
C TRP A 17 -9.81 2.85 -14.27
N ILE A 18 -10.99 3.41 -14.59
CA ILE A 18 -12.28 2.70 -14.56
C ILE A 18 -12.27 1.45 -15.46
N LEU A 19 -11.63 1.51 -16.63
CA LEU A 19 -11.48 0.35 -17.53
C LEU A 19 -10.39 -0.64 -17.05
N PHE A 20 -9.26 -0.12 -16.56
CA PHE A 20 -8.13 -0.92 -16.11
C PHE A 20 -8.49 -1.83 -14.92
N VAL A 21 -9.18 -1.30 -13.91
CA VAL A 21 -9.52 -2.00 -12.66
C VAL A 21 -10.27 -3.33 -12.88
N PRO A 22 -11.43 -3.39 -13.55
CA PRO A 22 -12.16 -4.64 -13.75
C PRO A 22 -11.39 -5.60 -14.65
N LEU A 23 -10.77 -5.12 -15.73
CA LEU A 23 -9.97 -5.97 -16.63
C LEU A 23 -8.81 -6.64 -15.89
N TRP A 24 -8.04 -5.88 -15.09
CA TRP A 24 -6.92 -6.43 -14.33
C TRP A 24 -7.39 -7.39 -13.23
N LEU A 25 -8.49 -7.09 -12.55
CA LEU A 25 -9.07 -7.99 -11.55
C LEU A 25 -9.49 -9.32 -12.17
N THR A 26 -10.25 -9.29 -13.28
CA THR A 26 -10.72 -10.51 -13.95
C THR A 26 -9.57 -11.33 -14.54
N PHE A 27 -8.63 -10.71 -15.27
CA PHE A 27 -7.62 -11.46 -16.03
C PHE A 27 -6.30 -11.70 -15.28
N SER A 28 -5.97 -10.91 -14.25
CA SER A 28 -4.76 -11.14 -13.44
C SER A 28 -5.12 -11.70 -12.06
N TYR A 29 -5.88 -10.94 -11.27
CA TYR A 29 -6.14 -11.29 -9.87
C TYR A 29 -6.88 -12.63 -9.74
N THR A 30 -8.01 -12.80 -10.44
CA THR A 30 -8.82 -14.02 -10.34
C THR A 30 -8.08 -15.26 -10.86
N ILE A 31 -7.24 -15.14 -11.90
CA ILE A 31 -6.46 -16.26 -12.42
C ILE A 31 -5.36 -16.67 -11.44
N CYS A 32 -4.63 -15.71 -10.85
CA CYS A 32 -3.67 -16.00 -9.78
C CYS A 32 -4.37 -16.63 -8.56
N ALA A 33 -5.43 -15.99 -8.06
CA ALA A 33 -6.21 -16.43 -6.91
C ALA A 33 -6.70 -17.88 -7.07
N PHE A 34 -7.30 -18.20 -8.23
CA PHE A 34 -7.74 -19.56 -8.52
C PHE A 34 -6.57 -20.55 -8.61
N SER A 35 -5.45 -20.17 -9.23
CA SER A 35 -4.29 -21.04 -9.37
C SER A 35 -3.68 -21.45 -8.03
N ILE A 36 -3.70 -20.52 -7.07
CA ILE A 36 -2.97 -20.58 -5.80
C ILE A 36 -3.85 -21.06 -4.64
N TRP A 37 -5.05 -20.51 -4.47
CA TRP A 37 -5.91 -20.79 -3.31
C TRP A 37 -7.04 -21.78 -3.57
N SER A 38 -7.46 -21.97 -4.83
CA SER A 38 -8.48 -22.98 -5.09
C SER A 38 -7.90 -24.37 -4.86
N PRO A 39 -8.59 -25.28 -4.16
CA PRO A 39 -8.21 -26.70 -4.11
C PRO A 39 -8.11 -27.37 -5.50
N ARG A 40 -8.73 -26.76 -6.53
CA ARG A 40 -8.66 -27.20 -7.93
C ARG A 40 -7.51 -26.53 -8.70
N GLY A 41 -6.93 -25.47 -8.17
CA GLY A 41 -5.78 -24.73 -8.69
C GLY A 41 -4.53 -25.60 -8.80
N TRP A 42 -3.66 -25.27 -9.75
CA TRP A 42 -2.50 -26.09 -10.05
C TRP A 42 -1.31 -25.81 -9.12
N LEU A 43 -1.11 -24.56 -8.67
CA LEU A 43 -0.09 -24.21 -7.67
C LEU A 43 -0.45 -24.76 -6.29
N PHE A 44 -1.75 -24.76 -5.95
CA PHE A 44 -2.28 -25.45 -4.77
C PHE A 44 -1.87 -26.93 -4.76
N LYS A 45 -2.15 -27.65 -5.86
CA LYS A 45 -1.91 -29.10 -5.99
C LYS A 45 -0.44 -29.51 -5.90
N ILE A 46 0.50 -28.67 -6.33
CA ILE A 46 1.94 -28.95 -6.22
C ILE A 46 2.53 -28.57 -4.85
N GLY A 47 1.72 -28.04 -3.93
CA GLY A 47 2.12 -27.76 -2.55
C GLY A 47 2.83 -26.42 -2.34
N LEU A 48 2.45 -25.36 -3.08
CA LEU A 48 2.90 -24.00 -2.80
C LEU A 48 2.47 -23.57 -1.37
N ILE A 49 3.43 -23.11 -0.55
CA ILE A 49 3.20 -22.40 0.75
C ILE A 49 3.29 -20.91 0.50
N ASP A 50 2.46 -20.12 1.16
CA ASP A 50 2.10 -18.84 0.59
C ASP A 50 1.52 -17.93 1.74
N TYR A 51 1.07 -18.46 2.91
CA TYR A 51 0.27 -17.92 4.08
C TYR A 51 -1.00 -17.05 3.87
N SER A 52 -1.04 -15.72 4.05
CA SER A 52 -2.33 -14.98 4.05
C SER A 52 -2.59 -14.10 2.82
N VAL A 53 -3.40 -14.60 1.87
CA VAL A 53 -4.25 -13.79 0.96
C VAL A 53 -5.54 -14.57 0.57
N ALA A 54 -5.94 -15.59 1.36
CA ALA A 54 -7.26 -16.23 1.41
C ALA A 54 -7.77 -17.11 0.23
N LEU A 55 -7.75 -18.44 0.41
CA LEU A 55 -8.96 -19.28 0.31
C LEU A 55 -8.76 -20.72 0.86
N SER A 56 -9.73 -21.14 1.68
CA SER A 56 -10.01 -22.51 2.16
C SER A 56 -9.16 -23.04 3.33
N SER A 57 -9.88 -23.70 4.24
CA SER A 57 -9.39 -24.39 5.44
C SER A 57 -8.20 -25.32 5.19
N THR A 58 -7.27 -25.29 6.15
CA THR A 58 -6.03 -26.08 6.22
C THR A 58 -4.95 -25.57 5.26
N PHE A 59 -3.90 -25.00 5.88
CA PHE A 59 -2.55 -24.79 5.34
C PHE A 59 -2.34 -23.55 4.43
N LEU A 60 -1.86 -22.47 5.06
CA LEU A 60 -0.62 -21.81 4.62
C LEU A 60 -0.59 -21.16 3.19
N ARG A 61 -1.53 -20.28 2.71
CA ARG A 61 -1.51 -19.66 1.31
C ARG A 61 -1.98 -18.17 0.94
N GLY A 62 -1.05 -17.18 0.75
CA GLY A 62 -1.06 -16.00 -0.17
C GLY A 62 0.28 -15.26 -0.63
N SER A 63 0.97 -15.66 -1.72
CA SER A 63 2.14 -15.00 -2.43
C SER A 63 1.74 -13.74 -3.22
N LEU A 64 0.45 -13.48 -3.25
CA LEU A 64 -0.20 -12.50 -4.12
C LEU A 64 -0.03 -11.04 -3.68
N VAL A 65 0.75 -10.77 -2.64
CA VAL A 65 1.31 -9.44 -2.40
C VAL A 65 2.24 -9.02 -3.54
N SER A 66 3.03 -9.94 -4.12
CA SER A 66 3.95 -9.63 -5.22
C SER A 66 3.25 -9.15 -6.51
N SER A 67 2.11 -9.77 -6.86
CA SER A 67 1.33 -9.45 -8.08
C SER A 67 1.02 -7.96 -8.26
N ARG A 68 0.59 -7.30 -7.18
CA ARG A 68 0.17 -5.89 -7.16
C ARG A 68 1.36 -4.93 -7.29
N HIS A 69 2.52 -5.32 -6.75
CA HIS A 69 3.77 -4.56 -6.92
C HIS A 69 4.32 -4.69 -8.34
N ILE A 70 4.26 -5.88 -8.93
CA ILE A 70 4.65 -6.10 -10.34
C ILE A 70 3.73 -5.28 -11.26
N ALA A 71 2.40 -5.36 -11.09
CA ALA A 71 1.47 -4.56 -11.87
C ALA A 71 1.67 -3.05 -11.69
N CYS A 72 1.98 -2.58 -10.48
CA CYS A 72 2.40 -1.21 -10.21
C CYS A 72 3.63 -0.81 -11.06
N VAL A 73 4.72 -1.58 -11.04
CA VAL A 73 5.91 -1.28 -11.86
C VAL A 73 5.59 -1.26 -13.36
N ILE A 74 4.83 -2.24 -13.85
CA ILE A 74 4.46 -2.30 -15.28
C ILE A 74 3.55 -1.14 -15.68
N THR A 75 2.52 -0.81 -14.89
CA THR A 75 1.63 0.34 -15.18
C THR A 75 2.38 1.66 -15.15
N ILE A 76 3.30 1.89 -14.20
CA ILE A 76 4.14 3.09 -14.16
C ILE A 76 4.95 3.24 -15.44
N MET A 77 5.53 2.15 -15.98
CA MET A 77 6.28 2.20 -17.23
C MET A 77 5.40 2.52 -18.46
N HIS A 78 4.12 2.16 -18.44
CA HIS A 78 3.18 2.46 -19.54
C HIS A 78 2.54 3.85 -19.43
N VAL A 79 2.22 4.32 -18.21
CA VAL A 79 1.67 5.67 -17.96
C VAL A 79 2.76 6.73 -18.08
N GLY A 80 4.00 6.39 -17.74
CA GLY A 80 5.12 7.34 -17.73
C GLY A 80 5.24 8.14 -16.43
N PRO A 81 6.19 9.09 -16.37
CA PRO A 81 6.57 9.78 -15.14
C PRO A 81 5.57 10.88 -14.70
N ARG A 82 5.69 11.36 -13.46
CA ARG A 82 4.90 12.48 -12.90
C ARG A 82 5.30 13.83 -13.53
N ALA A 83 4.56 14.91 -13.24
CA ALA A 83 4.93 16.26 -13.67
C ALA A 83 6.33 16.65 -13.16
N MET A 84 7.03 17.54 -13.86
CA MET A 84 8.39 17.98 -13.47
C MET A 84 8.39 18.61 -12.07
N LYS A 85 7.40 19.46 -11.76
CA LYS A 85 7.20 20.10 -10.44
C LYS A 85 7.24 19.08 -9.28
N ASP A 86 6.63 17.92 -9.47
CA ASP A 86 6.55 16.89 -8.41
C ASP A 86 7.88 16.15 -8.24
N ARG A 87 8.64 15.98 -9.33
CA ARG A 87 9.95 15.28 -9.29
C ARG A 87 11.02 16.13 -8.64
N GLU A 88 11.00 17.43 -8.87
CA GLU A 88 11.93 18.39 -8.27
C GLU A 88 11.59 18.66 -6.80
N ARG A 89 10.29 18.63 -6.43
CA ARG A 89 9.82 18.97 -5.08
C ARG A 89 8.82 17.95 -4.52
N PHE A 90 9.33 16.82 -4.05
CA PHE A 90 8.52 15.71 -3.52
C PHE A 90 8.39 15.74 -1.98
N LEU A 91 7.79 16.81 -1.42
CA LEU A 91 7.47 16.85 0.02
C LEU A 91 6.20 16.04 0.34
N PRO A 92 6.08 15.45 1.56
CA PRO A 92 4.83 14.85 2.02
C PRO A 92 3.73 15.90 2.11
N ASN A 93 2.54 15.58 1.57
CA ASN A 93 1.38 16.49 1.64
C ASN A 93 0.82 16.59 3.07
N ASN A 94 0.74 15.48 3.80
CA ASN A 94 0.24 15.46 5.18
C ASN A 94 0.78 14.25 5.98
N ILE A 95 1.76 14.51 6.86
CA ILE A 95 2.40 13.48 7.69
C ILE A 95 1.44 12.92 8.76
N VAL A 96 0.54 13.74 9.31
CA VAL A 96 -0.42 13.31 10.34
C VAL A 96 -1.44 12.34 9.75
N LEU A 97 -1.96 12.64 8.56
CA LEU A 97 -2.88 11.77 7.83
C LEU A 97 -2.17 10.46 7.42
N MET A 98 -0.92 10.53 6.98
CA MET A 98 -0.11 9.33 6.70
C MET A 98 0.02 8.43 7.94
N LEU A 99 0.29 8.99 9.12
CA LEU A 99 0.39 8.23 10.38
C LEU A 99 -0.96 7.64 10.83
N ALA A 100 -2.06 8.37 10.66
CA ALA A 100 -3.40 7.85 10.95
C ALA A 100 -3.72 6.62 10.06
N TRP A 101 -3.44 6.72 8.75
CA TRP A 101 -3.58 5.58 7.84
C TRP A 101 -2.60 4.45 8.14
N ALA A 102 -1.37 4.75 8.57
CA ALA A 102 -0.41 3.72 8.99
C ALA A 102 -0.94 2.88 10.16
N GLY A 103 -1.52 3.53 11.17
CA GLY A 103 -2.18 2.85 12.30
C GLY A 103 -3.39 2.01 11.87
N LEU A 104 -4.26 2.56 11.00
CA LEU A 104 -5.40 1.81 10.43
C LEU A 104 -4.95 0.60 9.61
N VAL A 105 -3.87 0.73 8.83
CA VAL A 105 -3.29 -0.36 8.05
C VAL A 105 -2.73 -1.44 8.98
N TRP A 106 -2.04 -1.10 10.06
CA TRP A 106 -1.54 -2.10 11.03
C TRP A 106 -2.70 -2.86 11.69
N ILE A 107 -3.71 -2.15 12.22
CA ILE A 107 -4.88 -2.77 12.85
C ILE A 107 -5.62 -3.68 11.86
N GLY A 108 -5.85 -3.18 10.63
CA GLY A 108 -6.47 -3.96 9.55
C GLY A 108 -5.66 -5.20 9.17
N TRP A 109 -4.32 -5.14 9.23
CA TRP A 109 -3.45 -6.27 8.92
C TRP A 109 -3.47 -7.37 9.98
N SER A 110 -3.65 -7.01 11.26
CA SER A 110 -3.88 -8.00 12.32
C SER A 110 -5.16 -8.80 12.06
N GLY A 111 -6.22 -8.15 11.55
CA GLY A 111 -7.42 -8.84 11.07
C GLY A 111 -7.18 -9.64 9.77
N PHE A 112 -6.37 -9.12 8.85
CA PHE A 112 -6.03 -9.77 7.58
C PHE A 112 -5.29 -11.10 7.77
N ASN A 113 -4.25 -11.13 8.61
CA ASN A 113 -3.52 -12.36 8.91
C ASN A 113 -4.28 -13.25 9.92
N GLY A 114 -4.83 -12.66 10.98
CA GLY A 114 -5.52 -13.39 12.05
C GLY A 114 -6.87 -14.01 11.65
N GLY A 115 -7.51 -13.49 10.61
CA GLY A 115 -8.78 -14.02 10.07
C GLY A 115 -8.61 -15.15 9.06
N ASP A 116 -7.40 -15.38 8.55
CA ASP A 116 -7.08 -16.35 7.50
C ASP A 116 -7.35 -17.83 7.89
N PRO A 117 -7.27 -18.26 9.17
CA PRO A 117 -7.75 -19.58 9.59
C PRO A 117 -9.28 -19.78 9.50
N TYR A 118 -10.05 -18.72 9.25
CA TYR A 118 -11.53 -18.69 9.26
C TYR A 118 -12.20 -19.13 10.57
N THR A 119 -11.43 -19.24 11.66
CA THR A 119 -11.93 -19.68 12.97
C THR A 119 -11.16 -19.02 14.12
N ALA A 120 -11.87 -18.71 15.21
CA ALA A 120 -11.28 -18.20 16.44
C ALA A 120 -10.54 -19.33 17.16
N SER A 121 -9.21 -19.37 16.99
CA SER A 121 -8.34 -20.47 17.40
C SER A 121 -7.03 -19.97 18.03
N VAL A 122 -6.24 -20.89 18.59
CA VAL A 122 -4.89 -20.59 19.07
C VAL A 122 -3.96 -20.20 17.90
N ASP A 123 -4.13 -20.80 16.73
CA ASP A 123 -3.34 -20.44 15.54
C ASP A 123 -3.62 -18.98 15.12
N ALA A 124 -4.89 -18.55 15.12
CA ALA A 124 -5.26 -17.16 14.85
C ALA A 124 -4.60 -16.16 15.82
N SER A 125 -4.51 -16.48 17.13
CA SER A 125 -3.86 -15.59 18.10
C SER A 125 -2.33 -15.60 18.00
N LEU A 126 -1.71 -16.75 17.71
CA LEU A 126 -0.28 -16.85 17.40
C LEU A 126 0.09 -16.05 16.14
N VAL A 127 -0.75 -16.07 15.12
CA VAL A 127 -0.57 -15.32 13.87
C VAL A 127 -0.65 -13.80 14.08
N VAL A 128 -1.61 -13.34 14.89
CA VAL A 128 -1.68 -11.93 15.29
C VAL A 128 -0.42 -11.52 16.07
N LEU A 129 0.04 -12.35 17.01
CA LEU A 129 1.26 -12.09 17.77
C LEU A 129 2.50 -11.99 16.85
N ASN A 130 2.68 -12.95 15.93
CA ASN A 130 3.75 -12.94 14.93
C ASN A 130 3.71 -11.67 14.06
N THR A 131 2.51 -11.24 13.66
CA THR A 131 2.30 -10.01 12.87
C THR A 131 2.78 -8.77 13.64
N HIS A 132 2.41 -8.63 14.91
CA HIS A 132 2.87 -7.51 15.74
C HIS A 132 4.38 -7.55 16.03
N VAL A 133 4.94 -8.72 16.38
CA VAL A 133 6.38 -8.86 16.68
C VAL A 133 7.22 -8.54 15.45
N CYS A 134 6.93 -9.15 14.30
CA CYS A 134 7.70 -8.91 13.07
C CYS A 134 7.63 -7.45 12.61
N THR A 135 6.44 -6.83 12.68
CA THR A 135 6.24 -5.42 12.31
C THR A 135 7.03 -4.48 13.22
N THR A 136 7.01 -4.74 14.54
CA THR A 136 7.76 -3.95 15.53
C THR A 136 9.26 -4.06 15.30
N MET A 137 9.77 -5.27 15.06
CA MET A 137 11.20 -5.50 14.78
C MET A 137 11.64 -4.83 13.47
N SER A 138 10.82 -4.89 12.42
CA SER A 138 11.09 -4.24 11.13
C SER A 138 11.10 -2.71 11.26
N LEU A 139 10.14 -2.14 11.99
CA LEU A 139 10.09 -0.70 12.29
C LEU A 139 11.35 -0.24 13.05
N ILE A 140 11.73 -0.95 14.13
CA ILE A 140 12.94 -0.65 14.91
C ILE A 140 14.19 -0.77 14.04
N THR A 141 14.29 -1.82 13.22
CA THR A 141 15.41 -2.01 12.29
C THR A 141 15.53 -0.84 11.32
N TRP A 142 14.42 -0.38 10.75
CA TRP A 142 14.42 0.77 9.83
C TRP A 142 14.84 2.07 10.51
N LEU A 143 14.35 2.33 11.73
CA LEU A 143 14.79 3.48 12.52
C LEU A 143 16.29 3.43 12.85
N PHE A 144 16.83 2.25 13.14
CA PHE A 144 18.28 2.06 13.33
C PHE A 144 19.07 2.35 12.04
N LEU A 145 18.57 1.91 10.88
CA LEU A 145 19.17 2.23 9.59
C LEU A 145 19.10 3.73 9.27
N ASP A 146 17.98 4.40 9.57
CA ASP A 146 17.86 5.86 9.40
C ASP A 146 18.87 6.62 10.27
N ILE A 147 19.04 6.21 11.53
CA ILE A 147 20.03 6.78 12.44
C ILE A 147 21.46 6.52 11.93
N LEU A 148 21.75 5.33 11.42
CA LEU A 148 23.08 4.94 10.93
C LEU A 148 23.47 5.70 9.64
N PHE A 149 22.56 5.84 8.69
CA PHE A 149 22.86 6.42 7.37
C PHE A 149 22.54 7.92 7.25
N PHE A 150 21.55 8.42 7.99
CA PHE A 150 21.10 9.82 7.92
C PHE A 150 21.25 10.60 9.25
N GLY A 151 21.76 9.96 10.30
CA GLY A 151 22.05 10.59 11.59
C GLY A 151 20.83 10.95 12.45
N LYS A 152 19.61 10.62 12.00
CA LYS A 152 18.35 10.95 12.67
C LYS A 152 17.23 9.98 12.28
N PRO A 153 16.31 9.64 13.20
CA PRO A 153 15.16 8.80 12.89
C PRO A 153 14.19 9.51 11.92
N SER A 154 13.61 8.77 10.96
CA SER A 154 12.59 9.30 10.04
C SER A 154 11.20 8.76 10.37
N VAL A 155 10.20 9.65 10.42
CA VAL A 155 8.79 9.25 10.56
C VAL A 155 8.30 8.50 9.31
N ILE A 156 8.79 8.90 8.14
CA ILE A 156 8.51 8.23 6.86
C ILE A 156 9.21 6.86 6.85
N GLY A 157 10.47 6.80 7.30
CA GLY A 157 11.23 5.57 7.42
C GLY A 157 10.59 4.57 8.39
N ALA A 158 10.16 5.01 9.57
CA ALA A 158 9.38 4.18 10.50
C ALA A 158 8.11 3.60 9.85
N THR A 159 7.39 4.42 9.07
CA THR A 159 6.18 3.99 8.34
C THR A 159 6.53 2.96 7.24
N GLN A 160 7.64 3.15 6.52
CA GLN A 160 8.14 2.18 5.53
C GLN A 160 8.58 0.87 6.20
N GLY A 161 9.28 0.93 7.33
CA GLY A 161 9.68 -0.23 8.13
C GLY A 161 8.49 -1.01 8.67
N MET A 162 7.45 -0.32 9.12
CA MET A 162 6.17 -0.93 9.52
C MET A 162 5.51 -1.67 8.35
N ILE A 163 5.28 -1.00 7.22
CA ILE A 163 4.67 -1.62 6.02
C ILE A 163 5.51 -2.80 5.51
N THR A 164 6.84 -2.69 5.55
CA THR A 164 7.75 -3.76 5.15
C THR A 164 7.61 -4.98 6.07
N GLY A 165 7.53 -4.78 7.39
CA GLY A 165 7.32 -5.87 8.35
C GLY A 165 5.99 -6.59 8.12
N LEU A 166 4.91 -5.83 7.92
CA LEU A 166 3.58 -6.35 7.60
C LEU A 166 3.57 -7.15 6.30
N VAL A 167 4.19 -6.63 5.24
CA VAL A 167 4.33 -7.35 3.95
C VAL A 167 5.17 -8.63 4.10
N CYS A 168 6.29 -8.57 4.82
CA CYS A 168 7.22 -9.69 4.97
C CYS A 168 6.69 -10.81 5.88
N ILE A 169 5.87 -10.51 6.90
CA ILE A 169 5.28 -11.54 7.77
C ILE A 169 4.10 -12.26 7.14
N THR A 170 3.34 -11.56 6.28
CA THR A 170 2.12 -12.07 5.61
C THR A 170 2.24 -13.49 5.04
N PRO A 171 3.31 -13.89 4.32
CA PRO A 171 3.42 -15.24 3.74
C PRO A 171 3.88 -16.34 4.69
N THR A 172 4.19 -16.03 5.95
CA THR A 172 4.76 -16.98 6.93
C THR A 172 4.24 -16.78 8.36
N ALA A 173 3.10 -16.11 8.53
CA ALA A 173 2.69 -15.53 9.82
C ALA A 173 2.32 -16.56 10.91
N ASP A 174 2.17 -17.83 10.58
CA ASP A 174 1.92 -18.96 11.50
C ASP A 174 3.19 -19.82 11.77
N THR A 175 4.13 -19.88 10.83
CA THR A 175 5.30 -20.78 10.89
C THR A 175 6.37 -20.39 11.92
N ILE A 176 6.40 -19.15 12.41
CA ILE A 176 7.58 -18.59 13.10
C ILE A 176 7.61 -18.85 14.61
N LEU A 177 6.47 -18.76 15.31
CA LEU A 177 6.35 -19.06 16.75
C LEU A 177 5.63 -20.38 17.06
N GLY A 178 5.72 -21.36 16.14
CA GLY A 178 5.32 -22.75 16.42
C GLY A 178 3.84 -23.07 16.23
N GLY A 179 3.19 -22.54 15.18
CA GLY A 179 1.88 -23.03 14.74
C GLY A 179 1.91 -24.54 14.46
N GLN A 180 0.80 -25.24 14.73
CA GLN A 180 0.79 -26.71 14.82
C GLN A 180 1.25 -27.42 13.51
N ASP A 181 1.07 -26.79 12.35
CA ASP A 181 1.43 -27.31 11.02
C ASP A 181 2.93 -27.17 10.66
N SER A 182 3.77 -26.59 11.53
CA SER A 182 5.22 -26.40 11.32
C SER A 182 6.00 -27.71 11.03
N GLN A 183 5.37 -28.86 11.29
CA GLN A 183 5.92 -30.21 11.03
C GLN A 183 5.77 -30.66 9.56
N HIS A 184 4.79 -30.12 8.82
CA HIS A 184 4.46 -30.61 7.48
C HIS A 184 5.21 -29.84 6.37
N TYR A 185 5.61 -28.58 6.62
CA TYR A 185 6.23 -27.72 5.61
C TYR A 185 7.58 -27.20 6.05
N ILE A 186 8.58 -27.54 5.25
CA ILE A 186 9.98 -27.33 5.57
C ILE A 186 10.51 -26.17 4.74
N GLY A 187 10.64 -25.00 5.35
CA GLY A 187 11.47 -23.92 4.80
C GLY A 187 12.93 -24.38 4.69
N LEU A 188 13.69 -23.89 3.70
CA LEU A 188 15.04 -24.40 3.41
C LEU A 188 15.96 -24.40 4.65
N ALA A 189 15.96 -23.32 5.43
CA ALA A 189 16.74 -23.23 6.67
C ALA A 189 16.32 -24.32 7.68
N TYR A 190 15.02 -24.44 7.97
CA TYR A 190 14.47 -25.48 8.86
C TYR A 190 14.81 -26.89 8.35
N GLY A 191 14.81 -27.12 7.04
CA GLY A 191 15.18 -28.38 6.42
C GLY A 191 16.65 -28.73 6.55
N ILE A 192 17.53 -27.75 6.52
CA ILE A 192 18.95 -27.93 6.81
C ILE A 192 19.14 -28.26 8.29
N PHE A 193 18.53 -27.48 9.20
CA PHE A 193 18.65 -27.71 10.66
C PHE A 193 18.06 -29.06 11.12
N MET A 194 16.94 -29.50 10.55
CA MET A 194 16.27 -30.77 10.89
C MET A 194 16.77 -31.98 10.07
N GLY A 195 17.88 -31.86 9.33
CA GLY A 195 18.43 -32.98 8.56
C GLY A 195 17.56 -33.47 7.39
N ARG A 196 16.59 -32.66 6.94
CA ARG A 196 15.68 -32.92 5.81
C ARG A 196 15.90 -31.92 4.65
N PRO A 197 17.14 -31.72 4.14
CA PRO A 197 17.43 -30.66 3.16
C PRO A 197 16.71 -30.89 1.83
N LYS A 198 16.47 -32.15 1.43
CA LYS A 198 15.73 -32.49 0.20
C LYS A 198 14.32 -31.89 0.18
N GLU A 199 13.60 -31.93 1.30
CA GLU A 199 12.28 -31.31 1.41
C GLU A 199 12.35 -29.78 1.38
N GLY A 200 13.36 -29.19 2.03
CA GLY A 200 13.62 -27.75 1.97
C GLY A 200 13.90 -27.24 0.55
N PHE A 201 14.74 -27.96 -0.22
CA PHE A 201 15.01 -27.64 -1.62
C PHE A 201 13.79 -27.88 -2.52
N ARG A 202 13.04 -28.97 -2.32
CA ARG A 202 11.77 -29.23 -3.03
C ARG A 202 10.79 -28.08 -2.82
N GLN A 203 10.61 -27.66 -1.57
CA GLN A 203 9.69 -26.58 -1.23
C GLN A 203 10.14 -25.24 -1.83
N MET A 204 11.43 -24.90 -1.74
CA MET A 204 11.98 -23.70 -2.37
C MET A 204 11.76 -23.70 -3.89
N GLY A 205 11.95 -24.84 -4.56
CA GLY A 205 11.68 -24.98 -5.99
C GLY A 205 10.21 -24.68 -6.36
N VAL A 206 9.26 -25.17 -5.55
CA VAL A 206 7.83 -24.84 -5.74
C VAL A 206 7.57 -23.35 -5.53
N GLN A 207 8.23 -22.70 -4.56
CA GLN A 207 8.11 -21.23 -4.38
C GLN A 207 8.60 -20.44 -5.58
N LEU A 208 9.78 -20.77 -6.08
CA LEU A 208 10.37 -20.09 -7.23
C LEU A 208 9.49 -20.26 -8.48
N LEU A 209 8.87 -21.43 -8.66
CA LEU A 209 7.89 -21.66 -9.73
C LEU A 209 6.62 -20.81 -9.56
N GLY A 210 6.08 -20.70 -8.34
CA GLY A 210 4.93 -19.84 -8.05
C GLY A 210 5.23 -18.36 -8.29
N ILE A 211 6.38 -17.88 -7.82
CA ILE A 211 6.87 -16.50 -8.06
C ILE A 211 7.03 -16.25 -9.56
N ALA A 212 7.65 -17.17 -10.30
CA ALA A 212 7.83 -17.06 -11.74
C ALA A 212 6.48 -17.00 -12.49
N PHE A 213 5.52 -17.86 -12.13
CA PHE A 213 4.17 -17.83 -12.70
C PHE A 213 3.45 -16.51 -12.43
N VAL A 214 3.41 -16.08 -11.16
CA VAL A 214 2.77 -14.82 -10.77
C VAL A 214 3.42 -13.65 -11.51
N LEU A 215 4.75 -13.62 -11.63
CA LEU A 215 5.48 -12.60 -12.37
C LEU A 215 5.12 -12.60 -13.86
N VAL A 216 5.26 -13.74 -14.55
CA VAL A 216 5.00 -13.84 -16.00
C VAL A 216 3.54 -13.48 -16.31
N LEU A 217 2.58 -13.98 -15.53
CA LEU A 217 1.17 -13.67 -15.71
C LEU A 217 0.89 -12.17 -15.47
N ASN A 218 1.37 -11.60 -14.36
CA ASN A 218 1.12 -10.19 -14.05
C ASN A 218 1.80 -9.25 -15.05
N VAL A 219 3.03 -9.54 -15.49
CA VAL A 219 3.68 -8.74 -16.55
C VAL A 219 2.88 -8.82 -17.85
N SER A 220 2.54 -10.03 -18.30
CA SER A 220 1.84 -10.25 -19.58
C SER A 220 0.44 -9.61 -19.60
N ILE A 221 -0.36 -9.87 -18.56
CA ILE A 221 -1.72 -9.33 -18.46
C ILE A 221 -1.70 -7.82 -18.23
N THR A 222 -0.85 -7.29 -17.36
CA THR A 222 -0.80 -5.83 -17.11
C THR A 222 -0.37 -5.08 -18.38
N CYS A 223 0.67 -5.55 -19.08
CA CYS A 223 1.07 -4.99 -20.38
C CYS A 223 -0.07 -5.03 -21.42
N THR A 224 -0.83 -6.13 -21.46
CA THR A 224 -1.95 -6.30 -22.40
C THR A 224 -3.11 -5.37 -22.06
N VAL A 225 -3.53 -5.32 -20.79
CA VAL A 225 -4.60 -4.42 -20.32
C VAL A 225 -4.20 -2.95 -20.52
N CYS A 226 -2.98 -2.54 -20.19
CA CYS A 226 -2.50 -1.18 -20.45
C CYS A 226 -2.60 -0.80 -21.93
N ARG A 227 -2.19 -1.70 -22.85
CA ARG A 227 -2.29 -1.45 -24.30
C ARG A 227 -3.74 -1.39 -24.78
N LEU A 228 -4.59 -2.33 -24.35
CA LEU A 228 -6.01 -2.36 -24.71
C LEU A 228 -6.75 -1.11 -24.23
N VAL A 229 -6.54 -0.68 -22.98
CA VAL A 229 -7.12 0.55 -22.45
C VAL A 229 -6.60 1.76 -23.22
N ASN A 230 -5.30 1.84 -23.53
CA ASN A 230 -4.70 2.96 -24.26
C ASN A 230 -5.17 3.08 -25.73
N VAL A 231 -5.81 2.07 -26.30
CA VAL A 231 -6.48 2.17 -27.61
C VAL A 231 -7.84 2.88 -27.51
N ILE A 232 -8.49 2.83 -26.35
CA ILE A 232 -9.84 3.40 -26.11
C ILE A 232 -9.74 4.80 -25.48
N VAL A 233 -8.88 4.95 -24.48
CA VAL A 233 -8.69 6.18 -23.69
C VAL A 233 -7.19 6.37 -23.44
N PRO A 234 -6.61 7.58 -23.62
CA PRO A 234 -5.21 7.82 -23.28
C PRO A 234 -4.92 7.43 -21.83
N LEU A 235 -3.89 6.61 -21.61
CA LEU A 235 -3.59 6.06 -20.28
C LEU A 235 -3.11 7.14 -19.30
N ARG A 236 -2.53 8.24 -19.81
CA ARG A 236 -2.00 9.38 -19.05
C ARG A 236 -2.84 10.62 -19.29
N LEU A 237 -2.98 11.47 -18.28
CA LEU A 237 -3.49 12.84 -18.40
C LEU A 237 -2.52 13.71 -19.24
N HIS A 238 -3.01 14.80 -19.81
CA HIS A 238 -2.19 15.79 -20.52
C HIS A 238 -1.34 16.64 -19.54
N GLU A 239 -0.28 17.27 -20.03
CA GLU A 239 0.70 18.00 -19.18
C GLU A 239 0.14 19.30 -18.56
N ASP A 240 -0.96 19.83 -19.08
CA ASP A 240 -1.76 20.92 -18.51
C ASP A 240 -2.64 20.42 -17.34
N GLU A 241 -3.40 19.34 -17.55
CA GLU A 241 -4.16 18.66 -16.49
C GLU A 241 -3.26 18.24 -15.31
N LEU A 242 -2.07 17.71 -15.62
CA LEU A 242 -1.02 17.36 -14.67
C LEU A 242 -0.49 18.55 -13.84
N GLN A 243 -0.52 19.77 -14.39
CA GLN A 243 -0.12 20.97 -13.67
C GLN A 243 -1.21 21.47 -12.73
N VAL A 244 -2.49 21.33 -13.10
CA VAL A 244 -3.63 21.71 -12.26
C VAL A 244 -3.84 20.69 -11.12
N GLY A 245 -3.80 19.39 -11.40
CA GLY A 245 -4.00 18.34 -10.41
C GLY A 245 -5.47 18.00 -10.16
N ASP A 246 -5.85 17.80 -8.90
CA ASP A 246 -7.17 17.24 -8.52
C ASP A 246 -8.35 18.05 -9.07
N ASP A 247 -8.24 19.38 -9.13
CA ASP A 247 -9.26 20.29 -9.67
C ASP A 247 -9.58 20.01 -11.16
N ALA A 248 -8.58 19.66 -11.98
CA ALA A 248 -8.81 19.33 -13.39
C ALA A 248 -9.51 17.98 -13.60
N VAL A 249 -9.39 17.04 -12.66
CA VAL A 249 -9.93 15.68 -12.79
C VAL A 249 -11.27 15.52 -12.05
N HIS A 250 -11.43 16.24 -10.95
CA HIS A 250 -12.53 16.08 -9.99
C HIS A 250 -13.32 17.36 -9.72
N GLY A 251 -12.80 18.55 -10.08
CA GLY A 251 -13.44 19.84 -9.79
C GLY A 251 -13.48 20.18 -8.30
N GLU A 252 -12.58 19.59 -7.50
CA GLU A 252 -12.51 19.77 -6.05
C GLU A 252 -11.07 20.06 -5.59
N VAL A 253 -10.95 20.84 -4.51
CA VAL A 253 -9.67 21.19 -3.88
C VAL A 253 -9.55 20.42 -2.57
N ALA A 254 -8.58 19.50 -2.48
CA ALA A 254 -8.40 18.61 -1.32
C ALA A 254 -8.23 19.33 0.04
N TYR A 255 -7.76 20.59 0.03
CA TYR A 255 -7.67 21.45 1.21
C TYR A 255 -8.33 22.82 0.95
N ALA A 256 -9.64 22.90 1.17
CA ALA A 256 -10.36 24.17 1.24
C ALA A 256 -10.03 24.93 2.54
N LEU A 257 -8.78 25.40 2.65
CA LEU A 257 -8.31 26.28 3.74
C LEU A 257 -8.84 27.72 3.63
N TRP A 258 -9.61 28.01 2.58
CA TRP A 258 -10.16 29.32 2.26
C TRP A 258 -11.64 29.20 1.88
N SER A 259 -12.52 29.29 2.89
CA SER A 259 -13.70 30.13 2.70
C SER A 259 -13.26 31.55 3.01
N ASP A 260 -13.79 32.53 2.28
CA ASP A 260 -13.64 33.97 2.54
C ASP A 260 -12.33 34.61 2.03
N GLY A 261 -12.17 34.58 0.70
CA GLY A 261 -11.65 35.73 -0.06
C GLY A 261 -10.14 35.93 -0.18
N GLU A 262 -9.33 35.55 0.82
CA GLU A 262 -7.88 35.80 0.78
C GLU A 262 -7.12 34.70 0.04
N LYS A 263 -6.64 34.99 -1.17
CA LYS A 263 -5.54 34.22 -1.75
C LYS A 263 -4.24 34.72 -1.13
N LEU A 264 -3.56 33.88 -0.35
CA LEU A 264 -2.13 34.08 -0.10
C LEU A 264 -1.42 34.09 -1.46
N GLU A 265 -0.95 35.27 -1.88
CA GLU A 265 0.07 35.33 -2.92
C GLU A 265 1.25 34.47 -2.46
N THR A 266 1.70 33.57 -3.34
CA THR A 266 2.92 32.80 -3.09
C THR A 266 4.10 33.73 -3.29
N THR A 267 4.41 34.52 -2.27
CA THR A 267 5.58 35.40 -2.24
C THR A 267 6.80 34.59 -2.67
N THR A 268 7.45 35.05 -3.74
CA THR A 268 8.71 34.48 -4.22
C THR A 268 9.73 34.51 -3.08
N ALA A 269 10.03 33.35 -2.51
CA ALA A 269 10.84 33.22 -1.30
C ALA A 269 12.32 33.53 -1.59
N ASN A 270 12.67 34.81 -1.57
CA ASN A 270 14.04 35.34 -1.69
C ASN A 270 14.36 36.39 -0.59
N GLU A 271 13.56 36.44 0.48
CA GLU A 271 13.80 37.25 1.67
C GLU A 271 14.23 36.34 2.85
N PRO A 272 15.33 36.63 3.56
CA PRO A 272 15.75 35.85 4.72
C PRO A 272 14.77 36.03 5.89
N PHE A 273 14.35 34.92 6.49
CA PHE A 273 13.26 34.85 7.47
C PHE A 273 13.57 35.61 8.77
N SER A 274 13.22 36.89 8.86
CA SER A 274 13.32 37.70 10.08
C SER A 274 12.04 37.62 10.93
N PHE A 275 12.14 37.02 12.11
CA PHE A 275 11.01 36.92 13.04
C PHE A 275 10.85 38.23 13.84
N THR A 276 9.88 39.06 13.46
CA THR A 276 9.52 40.27 14.22
C THR A 276 8.10 40.10 14.77
N PHE A 277 7.97 39.95 16.09
CA PHE A 277 6.66 39.83 16.75
C PHE A 277 5.93 41.18 16.71
N GLN A 278 4.98 41.34 15.77
CA GLN A 278 4.05 42.47 15.79
C GLN A 278 3.02 42.29 16.90
N LYS A 279 3.33 42.86 18.06
CA LYS A 279 2.45 42.93 19.22
C LYS A 279 1.40 44.04 18.98
N ASN A 280 0.30 43.71 18.31
CA ASN A 280 -0.99 44.41 18.36
C ASN A 280 -2.04 43.66 17.51
N HIS A 281 -2.87 42.83 18.15
CA HIS A 281 -4.18 42.46 17.64
C HIS A 281 -5.08 42.15 18.83
N GLU A 282 -6.05 43.04 19.08
CA GLU A 282 -7.16 42.75 19.98
C GLU A 282 -8.13 41.78 19.27
N TRP A 283 -8.67 40.82 20.01
CA TRP A 283 -9.65 39.88 19.49
C TRP A 283 -11.02 40.58 19.39
N PRO A 284 -11.76 40.47 18.28
CA PRO A 284 -13.09 41.04 18.19
C PRO A 284 -14.04 40.32 19.15
N THR A 285 -14.60 41.04 20.12
CA THR A 285 -15.65 40.54 21.00
C THR A 285 -16.97 40.44 20.22
N VAL A 286 -17.55 39.24 20.19
CA VAL A 286 -18.88 39.02 19.61
C VAL A 286 -19.94 39.61 20.55
N GLU A 287 -20.51 40.75 20.18
CA GLU A 287 -21.73 41.24 20.84
C GLU A 287 -22.93 40.38 20.43
N LEU A 288 -23.54 39.72 21.41
CA LEU A 288 -24.78 38.97 21.21
C LEU A 288 -25.94 39.97 21.03
N LYS A 289 -26.48 40.09 19.81
CA LYS A 289 -27.71 40.83 19.57
C LYS A 289 -28.85 40.26 20.43
N SER A 290 -29.52 41.15 21.17
CA SER A 290 -30.76 40.86 21.90
C SER A 290 -31.85 40.33 20.96
N SER A 291 -32.63 39.34 21.42
CA SER A 291 -33.65 38.59 20.66
C SER A 291 -34.92 39.39 20.29
N SER A 292 -34.79 40.68 19.98
CA SER A 292 -35.90 41.60 19.68
C SER A 292 -35.88 42.17 18.25
N GLU A 293 -34.94 41.77 17.40
CA GLU A 293 -34.78 42.27 16.01
C GLU A 293 -34.72 41.13 14.97
N ILE A 294 -35.73 40.25 14.96
CA ILE A 294 -36.01 39.38 13.81
C ILE A 294 -37.40 39.75 13.28
N GLN A 295 -37.43 40.71 12.36
CA GLN A 295 -38.56 40.91 11.45
C GLN A 295 -38.32 40.03 10.22
N LEU A 296 -39.35 39.29 9.81
CA LEU A 296 -39.34 38.47 8.60
C LEU A 296 -39.98 39.25 7.46
N GLU A 297 -39.23 39.47 6.38
CA GLU A 297 -39.72 39.72 5.02
C GLU A 297 -39.17 38.62 4.10
#